data_AF-A0A2V8ZKP7-F1
#
_entry.id   AF-A0A2V8ZKP7-F1
#
_cell.length_a   1.000
_cell.length_b   1.000
_cell.length_c   1.000
_cell.angle_alpha   90.00
_cell.angle_beta   90.00
_cell.angle_gamma   90.00
#
_symmetry.space_group_name_H-M   'P 1'
#
loop_
_entity.id
_entity.type
_entity.pdbx_description
1 polymer ?
#
loop_
_entity_poly.entity_id
_entity_poly.type
_entity_poly.pdbx_seq_one_letter_code
_entity_poly.pdbx_strand_id
1 'polypeptide(L)'
;MTKPKDLVQGTLDLLILKTLALEPMHGWAIAQRIRQISREVLRVGQSALYPALHKLEQQGWIKAEWKLSETNRRAKYYSLTRAGRKALADEAENWERLSAAISALVRAV
;
A
#
# COMPACT_ATOMS: atom_id res chain seq x y z
N MET A 1 6.16 -21.02 -12.29
CA MET A 1 6.22 -19.67 -11.70
C MET A 1 4.86 -19.37 -11.09
N THR A 2 4.74 -19.41 -9.76
CA THR A 2 3.47 -19.12 -9.07
C THR A 2 3.10 -17.67 -9.31
N LYS A 3 1.95 -17.43 -9.98
CA LYS A 3 1.38 -16.09 -10.12
C LYS A 3 1.30 -15.47 -8.71
N PRO A 4 1.79 -14.23 -8.49
CA PRO A 4 1.41 -13.50 -7.29
C PRO A 4 -0.12 -13.51 -7.24
N LYS A 5 -0.71 -13.93 -6.12
CA LYS A 5 -2.16 -13.79 -5.91
C LYS A 5 -2.48 -12.33 -6.20
N ASP A 6 -3.18 -12.08 -7.30
CA ASP A 6 -3.51 -10.74 -7.76
C ASP A 6 -4.19 -10.03 -6.60
N LEU A 7 -3.46 -9.11 -5.97
CA LEU A 7 -4.03 -8.23 -4.94
C LEU A 7 -5.16 -7.49 -5.64
N VAL A 8 -6.37 -7.59 -5.09
CA VAL A 8 -7.49 -6.75 -5.52
C VAL A 8 -6.99 -5.31 -5.45
N GLN A 9 -7.15 -4.56 -6.54
CA GLN A 9 -6.49 -3.27 -6.73
C GLN A 9 -6.76 -2.29 -5.55
N GLY A 10 -7.96 -2.33 -4.96
CA GLY A 10 -8.31 -1.54 -3.77
C GLY A 10 -7.55 -1.96 -2.50
N THR A 11 -7.24 -3.24 -2.34
CA THR A 11 -6.44 -3.73 -1.20
C THR A 11 -5.00 -3.21 -1.27
N LEU A 12 -4.40 -3.13 -2.46
CA LEU A 12 -3.04 -2.60 -2.58
C LEU A 12 -2.95 -1.12 -2.20
N ASP A 13 -3.94 -0.32 -2.61
CA ASP A 13 -4.01 1.10 -2.27
C ASP A 13 -4.05 1.29 -0.74
N LEU A 14 -4.94 0.56 -0.05
CA LEU A 14 -5.02 0.56 1.41
C LEU A 14 -3.69 0.20 2.08
N LEU A 15 -3.01 -0.85 1.60
CA LEU A 15 -1.72 -1.30 2.14
C LEU A 15 -0.62 -0.24 1.97
N ILE A 16 -0.59 0.45 0.83
CA ILE A 16 0.37 1.55 0.59
C ILE A 16 0.08 2.71 1.55
N LEU A 17 -1.17 3.14 1.65
CA LEU A 17 -1.57 4.23 2.56
C LEU A 17 -1.23 3.89 4.01
N LYS A 18 -1.54 2.66 4.46
CA LYS A 18 -1.23 2.20 5.81
C LYS A 18 0.27 2.16 6.09
N THR A 19 1.07 1.77 5.10
CA THR A 19 2.54 1.75 5.19
C THR A 19 3.10 3.17 5.35
N LEU A 20 2.62 4.11 4.53
CA LEU A 20 3.03 5.51 4.54
C LEU A 20 2.48 6.33 5.73
N ALA A 21 1.53 5.78 6.49
CA ALA A 21 1.03 6.40 7.71
C ALA A 21 2.06 6.42 8.85
N LEU A 22 3.03 5.50 8.81
CA LEU A 22 4.13 5.44 9.78
C LEU A 22 5.16 6.54 9.52
N GLU A 23 5.67 6.59 8.29
CA GLU A 23 6.69 7.54 7.88
C GLU A 23 6.77 7.64 6.34
N PRO A 24 7.37 8.71 5.79
CA PRO A 24 7.67 8.80 4.37
C PRO A 24 8.63 7.70 3.91
N MET A 25 8.31 7.03 2.80
CA MET A 25 9.12 5.93 2.27
C MET A 25 9.28 6.00 0.76
N HIS A 26 10.41 5.51 0.23
CA HIS A 26 10.58 5.31 -1.20
C HIS A 26 9.92 4.01 -1.67
N GLY A 27 9.63 3.90 -2.97
CA GLY A 27 8.84 2.79 -3.53
C GLY A 27 9.34 1.40 -3.13
N TRP A 28 10.65 1.14 -3.21
CA TRP A 28 11.21 -0.14 -2.79
C TRP A 28 10.96 -0.45 -1.29
N ALA A 29 11.11 0.55 -0.41
CA ALA A 29 10.86 0.37 1.02
C ALA A 29 9.38 0.05 1.32
N ILE A 30 8.45 0.61 0.55
CA ILE A 30 7.01 0.29 0.67
C ILE A 30 6.75 -1.19 0.37
N ALA A 31 7.22 -1.71 -0.76
CA ALA A 31 7.06 -3.13 -1.10
C ALA A 31 7.74 -4.05 -0.08
N GLN A 32 8.94 -3.67 0.39
CA GLN A 32 9.67 -4.39 1.42
C GLN A 32 8.87 -4.46 2.73
N ARG A 33 8.29 -3.34 3.15
CA ARG A 33 7.52 -3.24 4.40
C ARG A 33 6.23 -4.05 4.35
N ILE A 34 5.50 -4.02 3.22
CA ILE A 34 4.32 -4.86 3.00
C ILE A 34 4.68 -6.35 3.12
N ARG A 35 5.79 -6.75 2.50
CA ARG A 35 6.26 -8.14 2.56
C ARG A 35 6.66 -8.56 3.98
N GLN A 36 7.37 -7.69 4.70
CA GLN A 36 7.78 -7.95 6.08
C GLN A 36 6.57 -8.11 7.02
N ILE A 37 5.62 -7.17 6.99
CA ILE A 37 4.44 -7.20 7.86
C ILE A 37 3.55 -8.41 7.57
N SER A 38 3.40 -8.74 6.28
CA SER A 38 2.60 -9.89 5.85
C SER A 38 3.30 -11.25 6.05
N ARG A 39 4.49 -11.29 6.66
CA ARG A 39 5.29 -12.51 6.85
C ARG A 39 5.47 -13.28 5.53
N GLU A 40 5.94 -12.58 4.50
CA GLU A 40 6.22 -13.10 3.15
C GLU A 40 5.00 -13.55 2.34
N VAL A 41 3.77 -13.42 2.86
CA VAL A 41 2.53 -13.79 2.16
C VAL A 41 2.21 -12.83 1.01
N LEU A 42 2.40 -11.52 1.22
CA LEU A 42 2.14 -10.51 0.19
C LEU A 42 3.44 -10.06 -0.45
N ARG A 43 3.56 -10.33 -1.76
CA ARG A 43 4.72 -9.93 -2.57
C ARG A 43 4.27 -8.95 -3.64
N VAL A 44 4.44 -7.66 -3.36
CA VAL A 44 4.09 -6.60 -4.29
C VAL A 44 5.25 -6.38 -5.27
N GLY A 45 4.99 -6.70 -6.54
CA GLY A 45 5.93 -6.42 -7.63
C GLY A 45 5.93 -4.95 -8.04
N GLN A 46 7.02 -4.50 -8.65
CA GLN A 46 7.14 -3.12 -9.14
C GLN A 46 6.06 -2.76 -10.17
N SER A 47 5.65 -3.72 -11.01
CA SER A 47 4.59 -3.55 -12.02
C SER A 47 3.23 -3.24 -11.41
N ALA A 48 2.94 -3.67 -10.18
CA ALA A 48 1.71 -3.33 -9.47
C ALA A 48 1.88 -2.07 -8.62
N LEU A 49 3.04 -1.94 -7.96
CA LEU A 49 3.30 -0.85 -7.02
C LEU A 49 3.29 0.53 -7.69
N TYR A 50 4.04 0.71 -8.79
CA TYR A 50 4.23 2.04 -9.36
C TYR A 50 2.96 2.63 -9.99
N PRO A 51 2.12 1.85 -10.72
CA PRO A 51 0.82 2.34 -11.15
C PRO A 51 -0.08 2.73 -9.97
N ALA A 52 -0.09 1.96 -8.88
CA ALA A 52 -0.85 2.30 -7.67
C ALA A 52 -0.34 3.60 -7.02
N LEU A 53 0.98 3.75 -6.85
CA LEU A 53 1.56 5.00 -6.34
C LEU A 53 1.20 6.20 -7.22
N HIS A 54 1.22 6.03 -8.54
CA HIS A 54 0.84 7.11 -9.45
C HIS A 54 -0.64 7.49 -9.31
N LYS A 55 -1.53 6.49 -9.21
CA LYS A 55 -2.96 6.72 -8.94
C LYS A 55 -3.19 7.47 -7.64
N LEU A 56 -2.56 7.03 -6.54
CA LEU A 56 -2.69 7.66 -5.23
C LEU A 56 -2.14 9.10 -5.20
N GLU A 57 -1.08 9.36 -5.98
CA GLU A 57 -0.52 10.70 -6.17
C GLU A 57 -1.49 11.60 -6.96
N GLN A 58 -2.09 11.10 -8.05
CA GLN A 58 -3.13 11.81 -8.81
C GLN A 58 -4.38 12.11 -7.98
N GLN A 59 -4.78 11.21 -7.09
CA GLN A 59 -5.88 11.41 -6.14
C GLN A 59 -5.54 12.41 -5.01
N GLY A 60 -4.28 12.86 -4.92
CA GLY A 60 -3.80 13.75 -3.87
C GLY A 60 -3.73 13.09 -2.49
N TRP A 61 -3.80 11.76 -2.40
CA TRP A 61 -3.73 11.02 -1.13
C TRP A 61 -2.28 10.86 -0.65
N ILE A 62 -1.34 10.84 -1.60
CA ILE A 62 0.08 10.91 -1.30
C ILE A 62 0.71 12.06 -2.08
N LYS A 63 1.82 12.58 -1.54
CA LYS A 63 2.71 13.48 -2.27
C LYS A 63 4.07 12.81 -2.43
N ALA A 64 4.81 13.23 -3.44
CA ALA A 64 6.13 12.69 -3.70
C ALA A 64 7.21 13.75 -3.80
N GLU A 65 8.38 13.43 -3.28
CA GLU A 65 9.54 14.30 -3.21
C GLU A 65 10.78 13.50 -3.59
N TRP A 66 11.64 14.06 -4.45
CA TRP A 66 12.95 13.46 -4.73
C TRP A 66 13.90 13.75 -3.58
N LYS A 67 14.45 12.70 -2.95
CA LYS A 67 15.44 12.80 -1.87
C LYS A 67 16.61 11.88 -2.15
N LEU A 68 17.74 12.15 -1.51
CA LEU A 68 18.86 11.21 -1.48
C LEU A 68 18.48 10.04 -0.55
N SER A 69 18.64 8.82 -1.05
CA SER A 69 18.55 7.61 -0.24
C SER A 69 19.76 7.49 0.68
N GLU A 70 19.70 6.54 1.62
CA GLU A 70 20.83 6.15 2.48
C GLU A 70 22.07 5.73 1.67
N THR A 71 21.86 5.26 0.43
CA THR A 71 22.91 4.88 -0.52
C THR A 71 23.37 6.03 -1.43
N ASN A 72 23.03 7.27 -1.08
CA ASN A 72 23.35 8.49 -1.81
C ASN A 72 22.87 8.50 -3.28
N ARG A 73 21.78 7.78 -3.57
CA ARG A 73 21.11 7.79 -4.88
C ARG A 73 19.82 8.57 -4.80
N ARG A 74 19.44 9.29 -5.86
CA ARG A 74 18.13 9.95 -5.90
C ARG A 74 17.01 8.90 -5.96
N ALA A 75 16.09 8.98 -5.01
CA ALA A 75 14.89 8.17 -4.98
C ALA A 75 13.65 9.04 -4.75
N LYS A 76 12.53 8.64 -5.34
CA LYS A 76 11.23 9.28 -5.11
C LYS A 76 10.65 8.73 -3.81
N TYR A 77 10.55 9.60 -2.80
CA TYR A 77 9.92 9.33 -1.51
C TYR A 77 8.48 9.78 -1.55
N TYR A 78 7.59 8.97 -0.98
CA TYR A 78 6.17 9.25 -0.89
C TYR A 78 5.80 9.51 0.57
N SER A 79 4.82 10.37 0.79
CA SER A 79 4.29 10.66 2.13
C SER A 79 2.79 10.89 2.08
N LEU A 80 2.10 10.51 3.15
CA LEU A 80 0.66 10.65 3.28
C LEU A 80 0.27 12.13 3.40
N THR A 81 -0.71 12.57 2.61
CA THR A 81 -1.32 13.90 2.76
C THR A 81 -2.42 13.88 3.83
N ARG A 82 -2.98 15.06 4.15
CA ARG A 82 -4.19 15.14 5.00
C ARG A 82 -5.38 14.41 4.37
N ALA A 83 -5.57 14.55 3.06
CA ALA A 83 -6.62 13.84 2.33
C ALA A 83 -6.39 12.32 2.36
N GLY A 84 -5.13 11.88 2.19
CA GLY A 84 -4.76 10.47 2.29
C GLY A 84 -4.97 9.87 3.68
N ARG A 85 -4.77 10.64 4.75
CA ARG A 85 -5.10 10.20 6.12
C ARG A 85 -6.59 9.93 6.29
N LYS A 86 -7.45 10.80 5.73
CA LYS A 86 -8.90 10.60 5.74
C LYS A 86 -9.29 9.36 4.93
N ALA A 87 -8.80 9.27 3.69
CA ALA A 87 -9.05 8.12 2.82
C ALA A 87 -8.59 6.80 3.44
N LEU A 88 -7.44 6.78 4.12
CA LEU A 88 -6.96 5.62 4.85
C LEU A 88 -7.94 5.17 5.95
N ALA A 89 -8.52 6.11 6.71
CA ALA A 89 -9.48 5.77 7.75
C ALA A 89 -10.75 5.16 7.14
N ASP A 90 -11.28 5.79 6.10
CA ASP A 90 -12.51 5.36 5.41
C ASP A 90 -12.31 3.97 4.75
N GLU A 91 -11.19 3.77 4.05
CA GLU A 91 -10.87 2.51 3.37
C GLU A 91 -10.56 1.38 4.36
N ALA A 92 -9.89 1.68 5.48
CA ALA A 92 -9.63 0.70 6.52
C ALA A 92 -10.95 0.22 7.17
N GLU A 93 -11.87 1.13 7.47
CA GLU A 93 -13.17 0.77 8.04
C GLU A 93 -14.00 -0.08 7.05
N ASN A 94 -13.99 0.27 5.78
CA ASN A 94 -14.64 -0.52 4.72
C ASN A 94 -14.03 -1.92 4.60
N TRP A 95 -12.70 -2.03 4.63
CA TRP A 95 -12.00 -3.31 4.56
C TRP A 95 -12.30 -4.22 5.74
N GLU A 96 -12.31 -3.70 6.97
CA GLU A 96 -12.65 -4.49 8.16
C GLU A 96 -14.07 -5.06 8.06
N ARG A 97 -15.05 -4.24 7.64
CA ARG A 97 -16.42 -4.72 7.40
C ARG A 97 -16.48 -5.83 6.36
N LEU A 98 -15.88 -5.62 5.19
CA LEU A 98 -15.93 -6.59 4.09
C LEU A 98 -15.19 -7.88 4.41
N SER A 99 -13.99 -7.78 4.98
CA SER A 99 -13.17 -8.94 5.32
C SER A 99 -13.80 -9.78 6.43
N ALA A 100 -14.46 -9.16 7.41
CA ALA A 100 -15.23 -9.86 8.43
C ALA A 100 -16.41 -10.64 7.82
N ALA A 101 -17.18 -10.01 6.92
CA ALA A 101 -18.30 -10.65 6.24
C ALA A 101 -17.85 -11.85 5.37
N ILE A 102 -16.79 -11.67 4.57
CA ILE A 102 -16.20 -12.75 3.76
C ILE A 102 -15.68 -13.88 4.66
N SER A 103 -14.97 -13.54 5.74
CA SER A 103 -14.43 -14.53 6.67
C SER A 103 -15.53 -15.33 7.38
N ALA A 104 -16.64 -14.69 7.73
CA ALA A 104 -17.80 -15.37 8.29
C ALA A 104 -18.40 -16.36 7.30
N LEU A 105 -18.58 -15.95 6.04
CA LEU A 105 -19.11 -16.83 4.98
C LEU A 105 -18.20 -18.03 4.72
N VAL A 106 -16.89 -17.83 4.61
CA VAL A 106 -15.90 -18.90 4.32
C VAL A 106 -15.78 -19.90 5.48
N ARG A 107 -16.08 -19.51 6.72
CA ARG A 107 -16.03 -20.40 7.90
C ARG A 107 -17.35 -21.11 8.19
N ALA A 108 -18.46 -20.57 7.72
CA ALA A 108 -19.79 -21.12 7.95
C ALA A 108 -20.10 -22.34 7.06
N VAL A 109 -19.27 -22.58 6.05
CA VAL A 109 -19.32 -23.73 5.13
C VAL A 109 -18.04 -24.54 5.30
#